data_AF-A0A1R3JYL8-F1
#
_entry.id   AF-A0A1R3JYL8-F1
#
_cell.length_a   1.000
_cell.length_b   1.000
_cell.length_c   1.000
_cell.angle_alpha   90.00
_cell.angle_beta   90.00
_cell.angle_gamma   90.00
#
_symmetry.space_group_name_H-M   'P 1'
#
loop_
_entity.id
_entity.type
_entity.pdbx_description
1 polymer ?
#
loop_
_entity_poly.entity_id
_entity_poly.type
_entity_poly.pdbx_seq_one_letter_code
_entity_poly.pdbx_strand_id
1 'polypeptide(L)'
;MRGVCFEVLDAVLQADADTKEIIPTVRKVCYAFLLTASPRLLEPVHLIQIQAPKKFRGDIYSMLEQRRGECLSAEKSNPLSFKVYFLSLSLFGFLEHCGMQHQGRLTSDRAFLITAIWCQAIPCKLEPWLRIWSFKLEGERV
;
A
#
# COMPACT_ATOMS: atom_id res chain seq x y z
N MET A 1 -1.96 8.71 -4.35
CA MET A 1 -3.14 7.93 -3.91
C MET A 1 -3.21 6.66 -4.75
N ARG A 2 -3.50 5.50 -4.18
CA ARG A 2 -3.63 4.22 -4.92
C ARG A 2 -4.99 3.60 -4.63
N GLY A 3 -5.63 3.03 -5.65
CA GLY A 3 -6.94 2.36 -5.50
C GLY A 3 -8.11 3.31 -5.21
N VAL A 4 -8.02 4.60 -5.59
CA VAL A 4 -9.09 5.59 -5.40
C VAL A 4 -9.71 5.91 -6.76
N CYS A 5 -11.05 5.87 -6.83
CA CYS A 5 -11.82 6.35 -7.97
C CYS A 5 -12.52 7.65 -7.56
N PHE A 6 -12.41 8.69 -8.40
CA PHE A 6 -13.12 9.95 -8.22
C PHE A 6 -14.24 10.02 -9.24
N GLU A 7 -15.47 10.13 -8.77
CA GLU A 7 -16.65 10.37 -9.61
C GLU A 7 -17.06 11.83 -9.45
N VAL A 8 -17.11 12.57 -10.56
CA VAL A 8 -17.55 13.97 -10.57
C VAL A 8 -19.07 13.98 -10.65
N LEU A 9 -19.72 14.49 -9.61
CA LEU A 9 -21.18 14.56 -9.55
C LEU A 9 -21.72 15.85 -10.16
N ASP A 10 -21.16 17.00 -9.74
CA ASP A 10 -21.58 18.32 -10.17
C ASP A 10 -20.41 19.31 -10.11
N ALA A 11 -20.42 20.31 -11.00
CA ALA A 11 -19.42 21.36 -11.06
C ALA A 11 -20.03 22.65 -11.64
N VAL A 12 -20.00 23.73 -10.84
CA VAL A 12 -20.38 25.06 -11.30
C VAL A 12 -19.11 25.84 -11.64
N LEU A 13 -18.95 26.19 -12.92
CA LEU A 13 -17.80 26.91 -13.46
C LEU A 13 -18.21 28.31 -13.90
N GLN A 14 -17.33 29.29 -13.69
CA GLN A 14 -17.46 30.60 -14.30
C GLN A 14 -17.09 30.52 -15.79
N ALA A 15 -17.74 31.34 -16.63
CA ALA A 15 -17.59 31.30 -18.09
C ALA A 15 -16.14 31.46 -18.57
N ASP A 16 -15.33 32.26 -17.87
CA ASP A 16 -13.94 32.55 -18.20
C ASP A 16 -12.95 31.86 -17.24
N ALA A 17 -13.35 30.73 -16.63
CA ALA A 17 -12.51 30.05 -15.65
C ALA A 17 -11.20 29.53 -16.27
N ASP A 18 -10.09 30.04 -15.77
CA ASP A 18 -8.76 29.64 -16.22
C ASP A 18 -8.34 28.30 -15.60
N THR A 19 -7.56 27.53 -16.36
CA THR A 19 -7.00 26.24 -15.88
C THR A 19 -6.17 26.40 -14.60
N LYS A 20 -5.58 27.58 -14.39
CA LYS A 20 -4.79 27.93 -13.20
C LYS A 20 -5.63 27.99 -11.92
N GLU A 21 -6.93 28.25 -12.02
CA GLU A 21 -7.87 28.33 -10.89
C GLU A 21 -8.57 26.97 -10.66
N ILE A 22 -8.83 26.25 -11.74
CA ILE A 22 -9.50 24.94 -11.69
C ILE A 22 -8.61 23.88 -11.04
N ILE A 23 -7.33 23.78 -11.45
CA ILE A 23 -6.40 22.76 -10.92
C ILE A 23 -6.26 22.81 -9.39
N PRO A 24 -5.96 23.96 -8.74
CA PRO A 24 -5.83 23.99 -7.29
C PRO A 24 -7.17 23.73 -6.59
N THR A 25 -8.29 24.15 -7.18
CA THR A 25 -9.62 23.89 -6.61
C THR A 25 -9.95 22.40 -6.63
N VAL A 26 -9.80 21.74 -7.79
CA VAL A 26 -10.04 20.30 -7.91
C VAL A 26 -9.11 19.52 -6.98
N ARG A 27 -7.85 19.93 -6.83
CA ARG A 27 -6.91 19.30 -5.88
C ARG A 27 -7.38 19.41 -4.43
N LYS A 28 -7.89 20.57 -4.01
CA LYS A 28 -8.46 20.75 -2.66
C LYS A 28 -9.67 19.85 -2.43
N VAL A 29 -10.58 19.77 -3.41
CA VAL A 29 -11.77 18.90 -3.33
C VAL A 29 -11.37 17.43 -3.21
N CYS A 30 -10.41 16.96 -4.03
CA CYS A 30 -9.92 15.58 -3.94
C CYS A 30 -9.30 15.27 -2.57
N TYR A 31 -8.60 16.23 -1.94
CA TYR A 31 -8.06 16.04 -0.59
C TYR A 31 -9.15 16.03 0.49
N ALA A 32 -10.15 16.90 0.40
CA ALA A 32 -11.29 16.89 1.32
C ALA A 32 -12.07 15.56 1.26
N PHE A 33 -12.28 15.05 0.04
CA PHE A 33 -12.92 13.76 -0.17
C PHE A 33 -12.09 12.61 0.41
N LEU A 34 -10.76 12.64 0.22
CA LEU A 34 -9.87 11.62 0.78
C LEU A 34 -9.97 11.56 2.31
N LEU A 35 -10.00 12.71 2.99
CA LEU A 35 -10.11 12.76 4.46
C LEU A 35 -11.45 12.21 4.96
N THR A 36 -12.53 12.43 4.21
CA THR A 36 -13.86 11.90 4.52
C THR A 36 -13.91 10.38 4.30
N ALA A 37 -13.15 9.86 3.35
CA ALA A 37 -13.10 8.43 3.00
C ALA A 37 -12.26 7.57 3.97
N SER A 38 -11.86 8.07 5.15
CA SER A 38 -11.05 7.34 6.14
C SER A 38 -9.77 6.71 5.54
N PRO A 39 -8.82 7.54 5.08
CA PRO A 39 -7.68 7.04 4.32
C PRO A 39 -6.76 6.20 5.21
N ARG A 40 -6.15 5.15 4.63
CA ARG A 40 -5.18 4.28 5.33
C ARG A 40 -3.83 4.32 4.63
N LEU A 41 -2.77 4.20 5.42
CA LEU A 41 -1.42 4.05 4.90
C LEU A 41 -1.22 2.61 4.40
N LEU A 42 -0.71 2.47 3.18
CA LEU A 42 -0.34 1.19 2.61
C LEU A 42 1.17 1.07 2.62
N GLU A 43 1.68 0.04 3.30
CA GLU A 43 3.10 -0.29 3.29
C GLU A 43 3.42 -1.25 2.12
N PRO A 44 4.57 -1.10 1.46
CA PRO A 44 5.00 -2.04 0.43
C PRO A 44 5.42 -3.38 1.05
N VAL A 45 4.87 -4.46 0.52
CA VAL A 45 5.21 -5.85 0.86
C VAL A 45 6.18 -6.40 -0.20
N HIS A 46 7.25 -7.03 0.27
CA HIS A 46 8.25 -7.68 -0.57
C HIS A 46 8.13 -9.19 -0.46
N LEU A 47 8.17 -9.88 -1.60
CA LEU A 47 8.43 -11.32 -1.63
C LEU A 47 9.95 -11.53 -1.61
N ILE A 48 10.44 -12.31 -0.65
CA ILE A 48 11.86 -12.66 -0.56
C ILE A 48 11.98 -14.17 -0.66
N GLN A 49 12.96 -14.63 -1.42
CA GLN A 49 13.40 -16.01 -1.40
C GLN A 49 14.67 -16.14 -0.55
N ILE A 50 14.54 -16.87 0.55
CA ILE A 50 15.65 -17.14 1.48
C ILE A 50 16.20 -18.53 1.15
N GLN A 51 17.49 -18.62 0.89
CA GLN A 51 18.19 -19.90 0.72
C GLN A 51 19.14 -20.12 1.89
N ALA A 52 18.91 -21.20 2.64
CA ALA A 52 19.72 -21.52 3.81
C ALA A 52 19.95 -23.04 3.98
N PRO A 53 21.04 -23.45 4.65
CA PRO A 53 21.24 -24.84 5.08
C PRO A 53 20.16 -25.32 6.05
N LYS A 54 19.89 -26.63 6.08
CA LYS A 54 18.85 -27.26 6.94
C LYS A 54 19.02 -27.02 8.44
N LYS A 55 20.23 -26.73 8.90
CA LYS A 55 20.57 -26.49 10.31
C LYS A 55 19.84 -25.28 10.91
N PHE A 56 19.62 -24.24 10.10
CA PHE A 56 19.11 -22.94 10.54
C PHE A 56 17.60 -22.76 10.28
N ARG A 57 16.88 -23.86 10.02
CA ARG A 57 15.45 -23.81 9.75
C ARG A 57 14.68 -23.19 10.92
N GLY A 58 14.97 -23.59 12.16
CA GLY A 58 14.29 -23.09 13.36
C GLY A 58 14.51 -21.59 13.57
N ASP A 59 15.74 -21.14 13.37
CA ASP A 59 16.12 -19.73 13.55
C ASP A 59 15.37 -18.82 12.56
N ILE A 60 15.23 -19.26 11.30
CA ILE A 60 14.46 -18.52 10.29
C ILE A 60 13.00 -18.38 10.73
N TYR A 61 12.35 -19.45 11.22
CA TYR A 61 10.96 -19.35 11.69
C TYR A 61 10.80 -18.43 12.89
N SER A 62 11.74 -18.47 13.84
CA SER A 62 11.76 -17.57 14.99
C SER A 62 11.85 -16.09 14.55
N MET A 63 12.71 -15.80 13.57
CA MET A 63 12.85 -14.45 13.01
C MET A 63 11.62 -13.99 12.24
N LEU A 64 10.96 -14.91 11.53
CA LEU A 64 9.72 -14.61 10.81
C LEU A 64 8.63 -14.15 11.77
N GLU A 65 8.47 -14.85 12.88
CA GLU A 65 7.49 -14.52 13.91
C GLU A 65 7.79 -13.16 14.56
N GLN A 66 9.06 -12.88 14.87
CA GLN A 66 9.48 -11.58 15.44
C GLN A 66 9.24 -10.40 14.49
N ARG A 67 9.34 -10.61 13.18
CA ARG A 67 9.33 -9.55 12.17
C ARG A 67 8.04 -9.47 11.36
N ARG A 68 6.96 -10.14 11.79
CA ARG A 68 5.66 -10.17 11.09
C ARG A 68 5.79 -10.66 9.64
N GLY A 69 6.71 -11.60 9.41
CA GLY A 69 6.93 -12.22 8.10
C GLY A 69 6.04 -13.44 7.93
N GLU A 70 5.29 -13.51 6.83
CA GLU A 70 4.41 -14.66 6.53
C GLU A 70 5.09 -15.61 5.54
N CYS A 71 5.17 -16.89 5.91
CA CYS A 71 5.75 -17.93 5.06
C CYS A 71 4.69 -18.51 4.10
N LEU A 72 4.95 -18.44 2.80
CA LEU A 72 4.03 -18.96 1.77
C LEU A 72 4.34 -20.41 1.42
N SER A 73 5.62 -20.68 1.22
CA SER A 73 6.08 -22.01 0.83
C SER A 73 7.50 -22.23 1.32
N ALA A 74 7.72 -23.42 1.86
CA ALA A 74 9.02 -23.90 2.29
C ALA A 74 9.33 -25.20 1.51
N GLU A 75 10.10 -25.07 0.45
CA GLU A 75 10.54 -26.21 -0.36
C GLU A 75 11.68 -26.94 0.37
N LYS A 76 11.56 -28.27 0.46
CA LYS A 76 12.49 -29.12 1.23
C LYS A 76 13.76 -29.51 0.45
N SER A 77 14.12 -28.75 -0.59
CA SER A 77 15.36 -28.97 -1.35
C SER A 77 16.59 -28.76 -0.45
N ASN A 78 17.76 -29.22 -0.89
CA ASN A 78 19.03 -28.90 -0.25
C ASN A 78 19.83 -28.04 -1.23
N PRO A 79 20.04 -26.73 -0.97
CA PRO A 79 19.61 -25.93 0.20
C PRO A 79 18.09 -25.67 0.26
N LEU A 80 17.59 -25.37 1.46
CA LEU A 80 16.17 -25.05 1.68
C LEU A 80 15.84 -23.69 1.08
N SER A 81 14.74 -23.61 0.33
CA SER A 81 14.17 -22.36 -0.19
C SER A 81 12.88 -22.01 0.54
N PHE A 82 12.86 -20.84 1.18
CA PHE A 82 11.65 -20.24 1.76
C PHE A 82 11.19 -19.09 0.88
N LYS A 83 9.89 -19.03 0.57
CA LYS A 83 9.24 -17.87 -0.05
C LYS A 83 8.40 -17.18 1.02
N VAL A 84 8.72 -15.92 1.30
CA VAL A 84 8.18 -15.19 2.44
C VAL A 84 7.75 -13.78 2.05
N TYR A 85 6.64 -13.31 2.59
CA TYR A 85 6.26 -11.89 2.58
C TYR A 85 6.84 -11.13 3.77
N PHE A 86 7.49 -10.01 3.49
CA PHE A 86 7.97 -9.07 4.50
C PHE A 86 7.47 -7.65 4.22
N LEU A 87 7.11 -6.94 5.29
CA LEU A 87 6.91 -5.49 5.25
C LEU A 87 8.27 -4.82 5.08
N SER A 88 8.34 -3.76 4.27
CA SER A 88 9.61 -3.07 3.99
C SER A 88 10.34 -2.58 5.25
N LEU A 89 9.62 -2.13 6.27
CA LEU A 89 10.22 -1.68 7.53
C LEU A 89 10.80 -2.85 8.34
N SER A 90 10.12 -3.99 8.34
CA SER A 90 10.55 -5.20 9.06
C SER A 90 11.75 -5.91 8.42
N LEU A 91 11.95 -5.69 7.12
CA LEU A 91 13.06 -6.23 6.33
C LEU A 91 14.41 -5.61 6.74
N PHE A 92 14.38 -4.35 7.18
CA PHE A 92 15.57 -3.65 7.65
C PHE A 92 16.14 -4.32 8.91
N GLY A 93 17.39 -4.78 8.85
CA GLY A 93 18.05 -5.59 9.89
C GLY A 93 17.87 -7.11 9.75
N PHE A 94 16.90 -7.60 8.98
CA PHE A 94 16.83 -9.05 8.67
C PHE A 94 17.97 -9.46 7.73
N LEU A 95 18.27 -8.60 6.75
CA LEU A 95 19.37 -8.81 5.80
C LEU A 95 20.73 -8.92 6.51
N GLU A 96 20.97 -8.04 7.49
CA GLU A 96 22.21 -8.03 8.28
C GLU A 96 22.32 -9.30 9.11
N HIS A 97 21.23 -9.68 9.79
CA HIS A 97 21.24 -10.86 10.65
C HIS A 97 21.45 -12.17 9.87
N CYS A 98 20.73 -12.37 8.75
CA CYS A 98 20.91 -13.57 7.93
C CYS A 98 22.29 -13.65 7.26
N GLY A 99 22.86 -12.50 6.87
CA GLY A 99 24.20 -12.43 6.30
C GLY A 99 25.30 -12.77 7.31
N MET A 100 25.16 -12.33 8.57
CA MET A 100 26.18 -12.52 9.60
C MET A 100 26.12 -13.89 10.29
N GLN A 101 24.93 -14.46 10.52
CA GLN A 101 24.81 -15.69 11.33
C GLN A 101 24.72 -16.99 10.52
N HIS A 102 24.22 -16.97 9.29
CA HIS A 102 23.75 -18.21 8.66
C HIS A 102 24.38 -18.57 7.30
N GLN A 103 25.37 -17.81 6.80
CA GLN A 103 25.89 -17.94 5.42
C GLN A 103 24.77 -18.05 4.36
N GLY A 104 23.57 -17.54 4.68
CA GLY A 104 22.38 -17.70 3.89
C GLY A 104 22.44 -16.76 2.69
N ARG A 105 22.14 -17.28 1.50
CA ARG A 105 22.04 -16.45 0.30
C ARG A 105 20.62 -15.94 0.19
N LEU A 106 20.47 -14.63 0.20
CA LEU A 106 19.19 -13.96 0.00
C LEU A 106 19.06 -13.59 -1.47
N THR A 107 18.13 -14.21 -2.17
CA THR A 107 17.76 -13.81 -3.53
C THR A 107 16.43 -13.09 -3.44
N SER A 108 16.46 -11.76 -3.57
CA SER A 108 15.24 -10.96 -3.67
C SER A 108 14.67 -11.15 -5.07
N ASP A 109 13.58 -11.89 -5.16
CA ASP A 109 12.77 -11.92 -6.39
C ASP A 109 11.80 -10.74 -6.29
N ARG A 110 11.99 -9.72 -7.13
CA ARG A 110 11.29 -8.43 -6.99
C ARG A 110 9.79 -8.59 -7.20
N ALA A 111 9.03 -8.93 -6.18
CA ALA A 111 7.58 -8.85 -6.21
C ALA A 111 7.10 -7.65 -5.38
N PHE A 112 6.63 -6.62 -6.07
CA PHE A 112 5.79 -5.58 -5.52
C PHE A 112 4.37 -6.11 -5.43
N LEU A 113 4.06 -6.87 -4.38
CA LEU A 113 2.68 -7.25 -4.12
C LEU A 113 1.99 -6.08 -3.42
N ILE A 114 1.30 -5.28 -4.23
CA ILE A 114 0.23 -4.42 -3.75
C ILE A 114 -0.95 -5.37 -3.51
N THR A 115 -1.00 -6.01 -2.35
CA THR A 115 -2.22 -6.71 -1.95
C THR A 115 -3.29 -5.64 -1.72
N ALA A 116 -4.11 -5.46 -2.76
CA ALA A 116 -5.37 -4.72 -2.70
C ALA A 116 -6.37 -5.53 -1.87
N ILE A 117 -6.16 -5.60 -0.56
CA ILE A 117 -7.03 -6.28 0.39
C ILE A 117 -6.99 -5.39 1.64
N TRP A 118 -7.78 -4.32 1.72
CA TRP A 118 -9.23 -4.32 1.84
C TRP A 118 -9.86 -3.18 1.01
N CYS A 119 -10.36 -3.53 -0.17
CA CYS A 119 -11.41 -2.76 -0.86
C CYS A 119 -12.69 -3.61 -0.96
N GLN A 120 -12.95 -4.43 0.07
CA GLN A 120 -14.24 -5.10 0.22
C GLN A 120 -15.08 -4.24 1.16
N ALA A 121 -16.15 -3.68 0.58
CA ALA A 121 -17.24 -2.97 1.24
C ALA A 121 -16.98 -1.52 1.69
N ILE A 122 -16.69 -0.63 0.74
CA ILE A 122 -17.55 0.55 0.66
C ILE A 122 -18.52 0.21 -0.47
N PRO A 123 -19.73 -0.32 -0.19
CA PRO A 123 -20.72 -0.46 -1.24
C PRO A 123 -20.92 0.94 -1.85
N CYS A 124 -20.76 1.05 -3.16
CA CYS A 124 -21.11 2.24 -3.95
C CYS A 124 -22.64 2.51 -3.95
N LYS A 125 -23.34 2.09 -2.89
CA LYS A 125 -24.77 2.11 -2.69
C LYS A 125 -25.10 2.45 -1.23
N LEU A 126 -25.56 3.71 -1.07
CA LEU A 126 -26.36 4.32 0.01
C LEU A 126 -25.57 4.80 1.24
N GLU A 127 -25.66 6.08 1.62
CA GLU A 127 -26.91 6.82 1.87
C GLU A 127 -27.25 8.00 0.93
N PRO A 128 -28.54 8.34 0.75
CA PRO A 128 -29.00 9.48 -0.07
C PRO A 128 -28.73 10.87 0.53
N TRP A 129 -28.34 10.98 1.80
CA TRP A 129 -28.09 12.28 2.46
C TRP A 129 -26.72 12.89 2.14
N LEU A 130 -25.78 12.11 1.57
CA LEU A 130 -24.45 12.57 1.17
C LEU A 130 -24.36 13.05 -0.30
N ARG A 131 -25.49 13.11 -1.01
CA ARG A 131 -25.51 13.30 -2.48
C ARG A 131 -25.52 14.74 -2.99
N ILE A 132 -25.45 15.75 -2.13
CA ILE A 132 -25.45 17.14 -2.59
C ILE A 132 -24.22 17.86 -2.02
N TRP A 133 -23.13 17.79 -2.78
CA TRP A 133 -22.02 18.74 -2.65
C TRP A 133 -21.97 19.55 -3.94
N SER A 134 -22.75 20.62 -3.98
CA SER A 134 -22.65 21.67 -5.00
C SER A 134 -21.46 22.54 -4.64
N PHE A 135 -20.36 22.43 -5.38
CA PHE A 135 -19.23 23.33 -5.24
C PHE A 135 -19.47 24.60 -6.05
N LYS A 136 -19.67 25.71 -5.35
CA LYS A 136 -19.71 27.04 -5.93
C LYS A 136 -18.29 27.61 -5.92
N LEU A 137 -17.70 27.79 -7.10
CA LEU A 137 -16.48 28.56 -7.28
C LEU A 137 -16.83 30.04 -7.18
N GLU A 138 -16.81 30.59 -5.96
CA GLU A 138 -16.82 32.05 -5.76
C GLU A 138 -15.39 32.55 -5.89
N GLY A 139 -15.06 33.08 -7.08
CA GLY A 139 -13.89 33.93 -7.24
C GLY A 139 -14.11 35.24 -6.48
N GLU A 140 -13.38 35.44 -5.39
CA GLU A 140 -13.23 36.75 -4.77
C GLU A 140 -12.58 37.70 -5.78
N ARG A 141 -13.38 38.61 -6.34
CA ARG A 141 -12.86 39.83 -6.97
C ARG A 141 -12.32 40.73 -5.87
N VAL A 142 -10.99 40.83 -5.78
CA VAL A 142 -10.28 42.01 -5.25
C VAL A 142 -9.12 42.32 -6.19
#